data_AF-A0A7X5DDR7-F1
#
_entry.id   AF-A0A7X5DDR7-F1
#
_cell.length_a   1.000
_cell.length_b   1.000
_cell.length_c   1.000
_cell.angle_alpha   90.00
_cell.angle_beta   90.00
_cell.angle_gamma   90.00
#
_symmetry.space_group_name_H-M   'P 1'
#
loop_
_entity.id
_entity.type
_entity.pdbx_description
1 polymer ?
#
loop_
_entity_poly.entity_id
_entity_poly.type
_entity_poly.pdbx_seq_one_letter_code
_entity_poly.pdbx_strand_id
1 'polypeptide(L)'
;KWPKEETAVPKELVERSIPVLEAELALFSHVEVVMLMGDVARKCFNAICKKRGGRNAVPSGSTYKLRSSEITYDGKRVMPSYIMTGGNIQIEKSKVQMITEDIAEVIRLIGA
;
A
#
# COMPACT_ATOMS: atom_id res chain seq x y z
N LYS A 1 -17.41 -6.62 -8.05
CA LYS A 1 -16.07 -6.03 -8.26
C LYS A 1 -16.10 -5.19 -9.54
N TRP A 2 -15.38 -4.07 -9.60
CA TRP A 2 -15.30 -3.21 -10.80
C TRP A 2 -13.91 -3.35 -11.43
N PRO A 3 -13.75 -4.19 -12.47
CA PRO A 3 -12.46 -4.35 -13.12
C PRO A 3 -12.05 -3.05 -13.82
N LYS A 4 -10.74 -2.78 -13.86
CA LYS A 4 -10.19 -1.70 -14.68
C LYS A 4 -10.20 -2.11 -16.15
N GLU A 5 -10.52 -1.17 -17.04
CA GLU A 5 -10.50 -1.40 -18.49
C GLU A 5 -9.14 -1.09 -19.11
N GLU A 6 -8.39 -0.17 -18.49
CA GLU A 6 -7.06 0.26 -18.95
C GLU A 6 -5.96 -0.08 -17.93
N THR A 7 -4.72 0.26 -18.27
CA THR A 7 -3.56 0.07 -17.40
C THR A 7 -3.66 0.92 -16.14
N ALA A 8 -4.10 2.18 -16.27
CA ALA A 8 -4.32 3.11 -15.18
C ALA A 8 -5.66 2.83 -14.46
N VAL A 9 -5.71 3.11 -13.16
CA VAL A 9 -6.96 3.05 -12.38
C VAL A 9 -7.47 4.47 -12.21
N PRO A 10 -8.64 4.81 -12.79
CA PRO A 10 -9.32 6.08 -12.58
C PRO A 10 -9.56 6.37 -11.10
N LYS A 11 -9.55 7.65 -10.74
CA LYS A 11 -9.74 8.10 -9.36
C LYS A 11 -11.13 7.71 -8.85
N GLU A 12 -12.13 7.76 -9.72
CA GLU A 12 -13.52 7.43 -9.46
C GLU A 12 -13.68 5.96 -9.06
N LEU A 13 -12.92 5.06 -9.70
CA LEU A 13 -12.92 3.64 -9.35
C LEU A 13 -12.25 3.38 -7.99
N VAL A 14 -11.20 4.15 -7.65
CA VAL A 14 -10.61 4.12 -6.30
C VAL A 14 -11.64 4.55 -5.27
N GLU A 15 -12.26 5.73 -5.45
CA GLU A 15 -13.24 6.30 -4.52
C GLU A 15 -14.45 5.37 -4.30
N ARG A 16 -14.98 4.79 -5.38
CA ARG A 16 -16.08 3.83 -5.33
C ARG A 16 -15.74 2.55 -4.57
N SER A 17 -14.47 2.15 -4.58
CA SER A 17 -14.01 0.92 -3.92
C SER A 17 -13.66 1.13 -2.44
N ILE A 18 -13.52 2.38 -1.98
CA ILE A 18 -13.13 2.70 -0.59
C ILE A 18 -14.07 2.06 0.45
N PRO A 19 -15.41 2.14 0.35
CA PRO A 19 -16.28 1.55 1.37
C PRO A 19 -16.08 0.03 1.54
N VAL A 20 -15.82 -0.67 0.43
CA VAL A 20 -15.55 -2.12 0.45
C VAL A 20 -14.20 -2.40 1.11
N LEU A 21 -13.15 -1.67 0.72
CA LEU A 21 -11.82 -1.82 1.31
C LEU A 21 -11.83 -1.50 2.81
N GLU A 22 -12.58 -0.48 3.24
CA GLU A 22 -12.74 -0.16 4.66
C GLU A 22 -13.42 -1.30 5.43
N ALA A 23 -14.45 -1.92 4.86
CA ALA A 23 -15.14 -3.06 5.46
C ALA A 23 -14.22 -4.29 5.53
N GLU A 24 -13.43 -4.57 4.49
CA GLU A 24 -12.45 -5.66 4.48
C GLU A 24 -11.35 -5.44 5.53
N LEU A 25 -10.80 -4.23 5.63
CA LEU A 25 -9.78 -3.90 6.65
C LEU A 25 -10.34 -4.02 8.07
N ALA A 26 -11.62 -3.71 8.29
CA ALA A 26 -12.26 -3.82 9.60
C ALA A 26 -12.38 -5.28 10.10
N LEU A 27 -12.27 -6.27 9.21
CA LEU A 27 -12.28 -7.69 9.59
C LEU A 27 -10.97 -8.12 10.30
N PHE A 28 -9.91 -7.34 10.19
CA PHE A 28 -8.61 -7.66 10.78
C PHE A 28 -8.33 -6.76 11.99
N SER A 29 -8.70 -7.22 13.18
CA SER A 29 -8.60 -6.43 14.44
C SER A 29 -7.18 -6.30 14.99
N HIS A 30 -6.24 -7.14 14.56
CA HIS A 30 -4.86 -7.21 15.08
C HIS A 30 -3.81 -6.83 14.03
N VAL A 31 -4.16 -5.97 13.07
CA VAL A 31 -3.20 -5.52 12.06
C VAL A 31 -2.14 -4.63 12.71
N GLU A 32 -0.89 -5.09 12.66
CA GLU A 32 0.29 -4.32 13.11
C GLU A 32 0.95 -3.55 11.95
N VAL A 33 0.98 -4.16 10.77
CA VAL A 33 1.65 -3.61 9.58
C VAL A 33 0.74 -3.67 8.36
N VAL A 34 0.61 -2.55 7.65
CA VAL A 34 -0.08 -2.44 6.35
C VAL A 34 0.95 -2.22 5.26
N MET A 35 1.15 -3.22 4.42
CA MET A 35 2.06 -3.15 3.27
C MET A 35 1.31 -2.64 2.02
N LEU A 36 1.78 -1.55 1.41
CA LEU A 36 1.12 -0.89 0.27
C LEU A 36 1.85 -1.19 -1.03
N MET A 37 1.34 -2.18 -1.77
CA MET A 37 1.99 -2.77 -2.92
C MET A 37 1.68 -2.00 -4.21
N GLY A 38 2.46 -0.95 -4.45
CA GLY A 38 2.33 -0.10 -5.63
C GLY A 38 1.47 1.16 -5.44
N ASP A 39 1.44 2.00 -6.47
CA ASP A 39 0.89 3.35 -6.38
C ASP A 39 -0.62 3.39 -6.13
N VAL A 40 -1.37 2.45 -6.69
CA VAL A 40 -2.82 2.37 -6.50
C VAL A 40 -3.13 2.01 -5.04
N ALA A 41 -2.42 1.04 -4.45
CA ALA A 41 -2.60 0.69 -3.04
C ALA A 41 -2.35 1.89 -2.12
N ARG A 42 -1.28 2.66 -2.39
CA ARG A 42 -0.99 3.91 -1.67
C ARG A 42 -2.12 4.94 -1.82
N LYS A 43 -2.64 5.14 -3.02
CA LYS A 43 -3.75 6.07 -3.28
C LYS A 43 -5.02 5.65 -2.51
N CYS A 44 -5.38 4.37 -2.54
CA CYS A 44 -6.53 3.84 -1.80
C CYS A 44 -6.37 4.06 -0.29
N PHE A 45 -5.21 3.72 0.27
CA PHE A 45 -4.95 3.88 1.70
C PHE A 45 -4.98 5.35 2.13
N ASN A 46 -4.37 6.24 1.35
CA ASN A 46 -4.43 7.68 1.62
C ASN A 46 -5.86 8.23 1.52
N ALA A 47 -6.69 7.73 0.59
CA ALA A 47 -8.09 8.13 0.50
C ALA A 47 -8.87 7.73 1.77
N ILE A 48 -8.64 6.53 2.32
CA ILE A 48 -9.19 6.10 3.61
C ILE A 48 -8.72 7.02 4.73
N CYS A 49 -7.41 7.26 4.82
CA CYS A 49 -6.82 8.09 5.87
C CYS A 49 -7.36 9.53 5.83
N LYS A 50 -7.51 10.08 4.63
CA LYS A 50 -8.06 11.42 4.41
C LYS A 50 -9.54 11.50 4.76
N LYS A 51 -10.32 10.47 4.44
CA LYS A 51 -11.74 10.37 4.84
C LYS A 51 -11.91 10.32 6.35
N ARG A 52 -11.04 9.59 7.07
CA ARG A 52 -11.14 9.40 8.53
C ARG A 52 -10.53 10.54 9.35
N GLY A 53 -9.38 11.05 8.93
CA GLY A 53 -8.56 11.99 9.73
C GLY A 53 -8.13 13.24 8.98
N GLY A 54 -8.69 13.52 7.79
CA GLY A 54 -8.45 14.75 7.04
C GLY A 54 -7.09 14.87 6.35
N ARG A 55 -6.17 13.90 6.55
CA ARG A 55 -4.80 13.94 6.00
C ARG A 55 -4.37 12.61 5.40
N ASN A 56 -3.40 12.68 4.48
CA ASN A 56 -2.72 11.51 3.94
C ASN A 56 -1.80 10.90 5.00
N ALA A 57 -1.71 9.56 5.04
CA ALA A 57 -0.73 8.87 5.87
C ALA A 57 0.64 8.79 5.18
N VAL A 58 0.64 8.45 3.89
CA VAL A 58 1.87 8.33 3.09
C VAL A 58 2.09 9.62 2.30
N PRO A 59 3.23 10.30 2.46
CA PRO A 59 3.52 11.52 1.71
C PRO A 59 3.74 11.24 0.23
N SER A 60 3.63 12.31 -0.57
CA SER A 60 4.01 12.26 -1.98
C SER A 60 5.51 12.05 -2.12
N GLY A 61 5.93 11.16 -3.01
CA GLY A 61 7.34 10.83 -3.21
C GLY A 61 7.53 9.56 -4.02
N SER A 62 8.77 9.30 -4.43
CA SER A 62 9.14 8.05 -5.09
C SER A 62 9.15 6.89 -4.10
N THR A 63 8.66 5.73 -4.52
CA THR A 63 8.57 4.52 -3.68
C THR A 63 9.91 4.14 -3.05
N TYR A 64 11.01 4.32 -3.78
CA TYR A 64 12.37 4.05 -3.29
C TYR A 64 12.73 4.83 -2.02
N LYS A 65 12.27 6.09 -1.88
CA LYS A 65 12.52 6.87 -0.66
C LYS A 65 11.55 6.50 0.47
N LEU A 66 10.31 6.19 0.09
CA LEU A 66 9.23 5.94 1.04
C LEU A 66 9.32 4.56 1.71
N ARG A 67 9.89 3.55 1.05
CA ARG A 67 10.03 2.20 1.61
C ARG A 67 10.84 2.15 2.91
N SER A 68 11.87 2.99 3.00
CA SER A 68 12.75 3.07 4.17
C SER A 68 12.26 4.07 5.21
N SER A 69 11.09 4.69 4.99
CA SER A 69 10.55 5.70 5.89
C SER A 69 9.72 5.08 7.01
N GLU A 70 9.78 5.69 8.20
CA GLU A 70 9.01 5.26 9.36
C GLU A 70 7.60 5.86 9.36
N ILE A 71 6.72 5.34 8.50
CA ILE A 71 5.36 5.85 8.37
C ILE A 71 4.44 5.05 9.28
N THR A 72 3.64 5.78 10.08
CA THR A 72 2.62 5.20 10.96
C THR A 72 1.28 5.88 10.75
N TYR A 73 0.20 5.12 10.91
CA TYR A 73 -1.16 5.64 10.93
C TYR A 73 -2.01 4.83 11.91
N ASP A 74 -2.69 5.51 12.82
CA ASP A 74 -3.56 4.87 13.82
C ASP A 74 -2.85 3.77 14.63
N GLY A 75 -1.61 4.05 15.06
CA GLY A 75 -0.75 3.13 15.80
C GLY A 75 -0.15 1.99 14.98
N LYS A 76 -0.48 1.85 13.70
CA LYS A 76 -0.04 0.77 12.80
C LYS A 76 1.10 1.25 11.91
N ARG A 77 2.05 0.36 11.61
CA ARG A 77 3.11 0.63 10.63
C ARG A 77 2.53 0.59 9.23
N VAL A 78 2.93 1.51 8.37
CA VAL A 78 2.51 1.56 6.96
C VAL A 78 3.75 1.52 6.08
N MET A 79 3.86 0.51 5.22
CA MET A 79 5.08 0.26 4.43
C MET A 79 4.79 0.30 2.92
N PRO A 80 5.11 1.40 2.23
CA PRO A 80 5.04 1.46 0.77
C PRO A 80 6.09 0.55 0.13
N SER A 81 5.70 -0.27 -0.85
CA SER A 81 6.64 -1.03 -1.69
C SER A 81 6.23 -1.00 -3.15
N TYR A 82 7.03 -1.63 -4.01
CA TYR A 82 6.70 -1.81 -5.41
C TYR A 82 5.55 -2.80 -5.60
N ILE A 83 4.88 -2.68 -6.74
CA ILE A 83 3.91 -3.67 -7.17
C ILE A 83 4.63 -5.00 -7.46
N MET A 84 4.08 -6.09 -6.92
CA MET A 84 4.64 -7.44 -7.07
C MET A 84 4.15 -8.17 -8.34
N THR A 85 3.44 -7.46 -9.23
CA THR A 85 2.82 -8.00 -10.44
C THR A 85 3.12 -7.13 -11.66
N GLY A 86 2.94 -7.69 -12.86
CA GLY A 86 3.17 -7.01 -14.14
C GLY A 86 4.56 -7.25 -14.74
N GLY A 87 4.74 -6.92 -16.02
CA GLY A 87 5.96 -7.26 -16.77
C GLY A 87 7.25 -6.64 -16.23
N ASN A 88 7.16 -5.48 -15.56
CA ASN A 88 8.33 -4.79 -15.00
C ASN A 88 9.08 -5.61 -13.94
N ILE A 89 8.39 -6.48 -13.20
CA ILE A 89 9.05 -7.34 -12.20
C ILE A 89 9.97 -8.38 -12.84
N GLN A 90 9.67 -8.79 -14.08
CA GLN A 90 10.45 -9.79 -14.81
C GLN A 90 11.73 -9.20 -15.42
N ILE A 91 11.80 -7.87 -15.53
CA ILE A 91 12.90 -7.15 -16.18
C ILE A 91 13.87 -6.60 -15.12
N GLU A 92 13.37 -6.08 -14.01
CA GLU A 92 14.18 -5.37 -13.01
C GLU A 92 14.44 -6.22 -11.75
N LYS A 93 15.57 -6.94 -11.74
CA LYS A 93 16.02 -7.76 -10.59
C LYS A 93 16.10 -6.96 -9.28
N SER A 94 16.48 -5.69 -9.35
CA SER A 94 16.55 -4.79 -8.19
C SER A 94 15.19 -4.58 -7.52
N LYS A 95 14.10 -4.55 -8.28
CA LYS A 95 12.74 -4.42 -7.71
C LYS A 95 12.32 -5.67 -6.97
N VAL A 96 12.65 -6.86 -7.51
CA VAL A 96 12.40 -8.14 -6.82
C VAL A 96 13.13 -8.16 -5.49
N GLN A 97 14.43 -7.85 -5.49
CA GLN A 97 15.22 -7.80 -4.27
C GLN A 97 14.64 -6.81 -3.25
N MET A 98 14.29 -5.59 -3.68
CA MET A 98 13.69 -4.59 -2.78
C MET A 98 12.34 -5.06 -2.19
N ILE A 99 11.49 -5.72 -2.98
CA ILE A 99 10.24 -6.29 -2.45
C ILE A 99 10.54 -7.38 -1.42
N THR A 100 11.52 -8.24 -1.68
CA THR A 100 11.95 -9.28 -0.73
C THR A 100 12.46 -8.68 0.58
N GLU A 101 13.30 -7.65 0.51
CA GLU A 101 13.80 -6.90 1.68
C GLU A 101 12.64 -6.26 2.46
N ASP A 102 11.71 -5.61 1.75
CA ASP A 102 10.54 -4.99 2.35
C ASP A 102 9.66 -6.04 3.08
N ILE A 103 9.47 -7.25 2.51
CA ILE A 103 8.71 -8.35 3.14
C ILE A 103 9.46 -8.91 4.35
N ALA A 104 10.78 -9.11 4.24
CA ALA A 104 11.58 -9.61 5.36
C ALA A 104 11.52 -8.65 6.56
N GLU A 105 11.52 -7.35 6.31
CA GLU A 105 11.35 -6.34 7.35
C GLU A 105 9.96 -6.40 8.00
N VAL A 106 8.89 -6.62 7.22
CA VAL A 106 7.54 -6.83 7.78
C VAL A 106 7.52 -8.04 8.71
N ILE A 107 8.08 -9.18 8.28
CA ILE A 107 8.16 -10.41 9.08
C ILE A 107 8.92 -10.16 10.40
N ARG A 108 10.05 -9.45 10.32
CA ARG A 108 10.84 -9.06 11.48
C ARG A 108 10.05 -8.17 12.45
N LEU A 109 9.26 -7.22 11.93
CA LEU A 109 8.48 -6.29 12.74
C LEU A 109 7.34 -6.97 13.50
N ILE A 110 6.70 -7.98 12.89
CA ILE A 110 5.62 -8.75 13.54
C ILE A 110 6.14 -9.91 14.41
N GLY A 111 7.47 -10.08 14.50
CA GLY A 111 8.10 -11.13 15.30
C GLY A 111 7.81 -12.56 14.85
N ALA A 112 7.60 -12.76 13.53
CA ALA A 112 7.31 -14.07 12.92
C ALA A 112 8.56 -14.79 12.40
#